data_AF-A0A553PTY1-F1
#
_entry.id   AF-A0A553PTY1-F1
#
_cell.length_a   1.000
_cell.length_b   1.000
_cell.length_c   1.000
_cell.angle_alpha   90.00
_cell.angle_beta   90.00
_cell.angle_gamma   90.00
#
_symmetry.space_group_name_H-M   'P 1'
#
loop_
_entity.id
_entity.type
_entity.pdbx_description
1 polymer ?
#
loop_
_entity_poly.entity_id
_entity_poly.type
_entity_poly.pdbx_seq_one_letter_code
_entity_poly.pdbx_strand_id
1 'polypeptide(L)'
;NRLIITKSLGRVVRCNLHSSHQGQVRTKGRACQVVFWPGLNNDVNAALHITKEPMMSEPVPDLPFQNVSAILFKHCGFQYPVNADCLSG
;
A
#
# COMPACT_ATOMS: atom_id res chain seq x y z
N ASN A 1 22.95 18.81 14.20
CA ASN A 1 23.57 17.50 14.44
C ASN A 1 22.81 16.40 13.73
N ARG A 2 23.48 15.63 12.86
CA ARG A 2 22.92 14.40 12.28
C ARG A 2 23.67 13.21 12.85
N LEU A 3 22.95 12.14 13.19
CA LEU A 3 23.55 10.91 13.68
C LEU A 3 24.05 10.08 12.49
N ILE A 4 25.31 9.65 12.54
CA ILE A 4 25.88 8.74 11.54
C ILE A 4 25.49 7.33 11.93
N ILE A 5 24.77 6.63 11.04
CA ILE A 5 24.25 5.30 11.31
C ILE A 5 25.13 4.26 10.60
N THR A 6 25.56 3.24 11.35
CA THR A 6 26.28 2.09 10.80
C THR A 6 25.33 1.18 10.01
N LYS A 7 25.86 0.42 9.03
CA LYS A 7 25.05 -0.47 8.18
C LYS A 7 24.20 -1.46 8.97
N SER A 8 24.69 -1.94 10.12
CA SER A 8 23.95 -2.87 10.99
C SER A 8 22.68 -2.25 11.59
N LEU A 9 22.71 -0.95 11.91
CA LEU A 9 21.58 -0.23 12.50
C LEU A 9 20.64 0.40 11.45
N GLY A 10 21.09 0.51 10.19
CA GLY A 10 20.31 1.11 9.10
C GLY A 10 18.94 0.47 8.88
N ARG A 11 18.82 -0.86 9.04
CA ARG A 11 17.52 -1.57 8.93
C ARG A 11 16.52 -1.09 9.96
N VAL A 12 16.93 -1.00 11.23
CA VAL A 12 16.07 -0.59 12.36
C VAL A 12 15.60 0.84 12.18
N VAL A 13 16.53 1.74 11.84
CA VAL A 13 16.23 3.16 11.61
C VAL A 13 15.25 3.31 10.45
N ARG A 14 15.41 2.55 9.36
CA ARG A 14 14.51 2.57 8.21
C ARG A 14 13.09 2.10 8.57
N CYS A 15 12.95 1.03 9.35
CA CYS A 15 11.63 0.57 9.84
C CYS A 15 10.95 1.64 10.70
N ASN A 16 11.71 2.31 11.58
CA ASN A 16 11.19 3.38 12.45
C ASN A 16 10.81 4.65 11.67
N LEU A 17 11.48 4.93 10.55
CA LEU A 17 11.11 6.03 9.67
C LEU A 17 9.82 5.74 8.89
N HIS A 18 9.64 4.49 8.44
CA HIS A 18 8.46 4.05 7.68
C HIS A 18 7.20 3.82 8.53
N SER A 19 7.34 3.46 9.82
CA SER A 19 6.21 3.13 10.71
C SER A 19 5.13 4.22 10.83
N SER A 20 5.48 5.46 10.49
CA SER A 20 4.54 6.58 10.52
C SER A 20 3.66 6.67 9.26
N HIS A 21 3.92 5.88 8.20
CA HIS A 21 3.17 5.84 6.93
C HIS A 21 2.93 7.23 6.28
N GLN A 22 3.82 8.21 6.51
CA GLN A 22 3.60 9.61 6.09
C GLN A 22 3.91 9.87 4.60
N GLY A 23 4.13 8.83 3.81
CA GLY A 23 4.56 8.94 2.41
C GLY A 23 6.03 9.36 2.23
N GLN A 24 6.47 9.40 0.99
CA GLN A 24 7.89 9.50 0.61
C GLN A 24 8.55 10.81 0.99
N VAL A 25 7.93 11.93 0.65
CA VAL A 25 8.50 13.27 0.87
C VAL A 25 8.73 13.53 2.36
N ARG A 26 7.77 13.15 3.19
CA ARG A 26 7.82 13.39 4.65
C ARG A 26 8.77 12.42 5.35
N THR A 27 8.77 11.15 4.95
CA THR A 27 9.74 10.16 5.45
C THR A 27 11.18 10.58 5.12
N LYS A 28 11.43 11.04 3.89
CA LYS A 28 12.74 11.55 3.45
C LYS A 28 13.15 12.82 4.19
N GLY A 29 12.23 13.79 4.34
CA GLY A 29 12.48 15.03 5.07
C GLY A 29 12.89 14.77 6.51
N ARG A 30 12.17 13.89 7.21
CA ARG A 30 12.50 13.47 8.57
C ARG A 30 13.85 12.77 8.63
N ALA A 31 14.10 11.80 7.74
CA ALA A 31 15.37 11.08 7.71
C ALA A 31 16.57 12.03 7.54
N CYS A 32 16.49 12.97 6.60
CA CYS A 32 17.53 13.96 6.35
C CYS A 32 17.77 14.93 7.51
N GLN A 33 16.81 15.10 8.42
CA GLN A 33 16.99 15.97 9.60
C GLN A 33 17.71 15.26 10.74
N VAL A 34 17.48 13.95 10.95
CA VAL A 34 17.99 13.22 12.12
C VAL A 34 19.13 12.26 11.85
N VAL A 35 19.25 11.70 10.63
CA VAL A 35 20.21 10.62 10.33
C VAL A 35 20.94 10.81 9.02
N PHE A 36 22.14 10.27 8.93
CA PHE A 36 22.95 10.28 7.71
C PHE A 36 23.69 8.95 7.53
N TRP A 37 23.63 8.42 6.31
CA TRP A 37 24.56 7.41 5.79
C TRP A 37 24.62 7.48 4.26
N PRO A 38 25.71 7.01 3.63
CA PRO A 38 25.80 6.92 2.18
C PRO A 38 24.68 6.04 1.62
N GLY A 39 23.88 6.57 0.68
CA GLY A 39 22.77 5.83 0.07
C GLY A 39 21.40 5.98 0.77
N LEU A 40 21.29 6.78 1.84
CA LEU A 40 20.03 7.01 2.58
C LEU A 40 18.81 7.28 1.66
N ASN A 41 18.97 8.17 0.68
CA ASN A 41 17.88 8.52 -0.23
C ASN A 41 17.42 7.32 -1.07
N ASN A 42 18.36 6.48 -1.53
CA ASN A 42 18.05 5.30 -2.32
C ASN A 42 17.34 4.24 -1.45
N ASP A 43 17.80 4.03 -0.22
CA ASP A 43 17.21 3.07 0.72
C ASP A 43 15.79 3.44 1.13
N VAL A 44 15.53 4.74 1.35
CA VAL A 44 14.18 5.24 1.66
C VAL A 44 13.25 5.10 0.47
N ASN A 45 13.71 5.42 -0.75
CA ASN A 45 12.91 5.23 -1.96
C ASN A 45 12.60 3.75 -2.22
N ALA A 46 13.58 2.86 -2.05
CA ALA A 46 13.39 1.42 -2.25
C ALA A 46 12.39 0.82 -1.26
N ALA A 47 12.36 1.27 -0.01
CA ALA A 47 11.39 0.81 0.98
C ALA A 47 9.95 1.28 0.72
N LEU A 48 9.76 2.25 -0.18
CA LEU A 48 8.47 2.86 -0.48
C LEU A 48 7.92 2.45 -1.85
N HIS A 49 8.76 1.90 -2.74
CA HIS A 49 8.32 1.22 -3.95
C HIS A 49 7.74 -0.15 -3.63
N ILE A 50 6.53 -0.14 -3.09
CA ILE A 50 5.62 -1.29 -3.19
C ILE A 50 4.95 -1.15 -4.56
N THR A 51 5.55 -1.73 -5.59
CA THR A 51 4.89 -1.80 -6.90
C THR A 51 3.60 -2.56 -6.70
N LYS A 52 2.45 -1.92 -6.94
CA LYS A 52 1.16 -2.62 -6.98
C LYS A 52 1.29 -3.73 -8.01
N GLU A 53 1.05 -4.97 -7.59
CA GLU A 53 0.97 -6.09 -8.51
C GLU A 53 -0.13 -5.81 -9.55
N PRO A 54 0.05 -6.25 -10.81
CA PRO A 54 -0.98 -6.10 -11.84
C PRO A 54 -2.29 -6.74 -11.38
N MET A 55 -3.41 -6.14 -11.78
CA MET A 55 -4.74 -6.65 -11.46
C MET A 55 -4.89 -8.05 -12.08
N MET A 56 -5.18 -9.04 -11.24
CA MET A 56 -5.47 -10.40 -11.68
C MET A 56 -6.91 -10.44 -12.20
N SER A 57 -7.10 -10.90 -13.44
CA SER A 57 -8.43 -11.15 -14.00
C SER A 57 -8.92 -12.53 -13.60
N GLU A 58 -10.17 -12.63 -13.16
CA GLU A 58 -10.85 -13.91 -12.99
C GLU A 58 -11.36 -14.42 -14.35
N PRO A 59 -11.46 -15.75 -14.55
CA PRO A 59 -12.11 -16.31 -15.73
C PRO A 59 -13.60 -15.94 -15.76
N VAL A 60 -14.13 -15.78 -16.97
CA VAL A 60 -15.58 -15.57 -17.17
C VAL A 60 -16.32 -16.87 -16.82
N PRO A 61 -17.44 -16.82 -16.08
CA PRO A 61 -18.22 -18.03 -15.78
C PRO A 61 -18.86 -18.64 -17.02
N ASP A 62 -19.10 -19.95 -17.03
CA ASP A 62 -19.70 -20.67 -18.17
C ASP A 62 -21.23 -20.68 -18.11
N LEU A 63 -21.80 -20.56 -16.91
CA LEU A 63 -23.23 -20.67 -16.66
C LEU A 63 -23.77 -19.49 -15.84
N PRO A 64 -25.03 -19.07 -16.07
CA PRO A 64 -25.69 -18.09 -15.22
C PRO A 64 -25.69 -18.53 -13.76
N PHE A 65 -25.45 -17.59 -12.85
CA PHE A 65 -25.38 -17.74 -11.39
C PHE A 65 -24.24 -18.63 -10.88
N GLN A 66 -23.28 -18.99 -11.73
CA GLN A 66 -22.08 -19.73 -11.31
C GLN A 66 -21.20 -18.87 -10.40
N ASN A 67 -21.05 -17.58 -10.72
CA ASN A 67 -20.41 -16.58 -9.87
C ASN A 67 -21.35 -15.38 -9.70
N VAL A 68 -21.49 -14.89 -8.47
CA VAL A 68 -22.34 -13.73 -8.15
C VAL A 68 -21.50 -12.70 -7.40
N SER A 69 -21.50 -11.47 -7.88
CA SER A 69 -20.93 -10.32 -7.19
C SER A 69 -21.98 -9.73 -6.26
N ALA A 70 -21.68 -9.66 -4.96
CA ALA A 70 -22.58 -9.12 -3.96
C ALA A 70 -21.95 -7.92 -3.27
N ILE A 71 -22.68 -6.83 -3.15
CA ILE A 71 -22.25 -5.62 -2.45
C ILE A 71 -23.38 -5.06 -1.61
N LEU A 72 -23.02 -4.51 -0.44
CA LEU A 72 -23.95 -3.78 0.42
C LEU A 72 -23.64 -2.29 0.31
N PHE A 73 -24.57 -1.50 -0.22
CA PHE A 73 -24.42 -0.04 -0.29
C PHE A 73 -25.39 0.67 0.66
N LYS A 74 -25.00 1.88 1.08
CA LYS A 74 -25.82 2.73 1.95
C LYS A 74 -26.23 3.99 1.21
N HIS A 75 -27.51 4.34 1.30
CA HIS A 75 -28.05 5.57 0.73
C HIS A 75 -29.19 6.12 1.61
N CYS A 76 -29.17 7.41 1.92
CA CYS A 76 -30.19 8.08 2.75
C CYS A 76 -30.53 7.36 4.07
N GLY A 77 -29.53 6.76 4.72
CA GLY A 77 -29.71 6.02 5.98
C GLY A 77 -30.20 4.57 5.83
N PHE A 78 -30.53 4.13 4.63
CA PHE A 78 -30.94 2.77 4.33
C PHE A 78 -29.79 1.93 3.76
N GLN A 79 -29.89 0.61 3.94
CA GLN A 79 -28.96 -0.37 3.39
C GLN A 79 -29.62 -1.10 2.22
N TYR A 80 -28.85 -1.28 1.15
CA TYR A 80 -29.32 -1.89 -0.09
C TYR A 80 -28.32 -2.99 -0.49
N PRO A 81 -28.69 -4.28 -0.34
CA PRO A 81 -27.92 -5.36 -0.93
C PRO A 81 -28.14 -5.38 -2.45
N VAL A 82 -27.05 -5.46 -3.21
CA VAL A 82 -27.05 -5.63 -4.67
C VAL A 82 -26.30 -6.90 -4.98
N ASN A 83 -26.95 -7.75 -5.76
CA ASN A 83 -26.35 -8.95 -6.31
C ASN A 83 -26.40 -8.83 -7.84
N ALA A 84 -25.28 -9.11 -8.48
CA ALA A 84 -25.11 -9.12 -9.92
C ALA A 84 -24.56 -10.48 -10.35
N ASP A 85 -25.15 -11.06 -11.39
CA ASP A 85 -24.61 -12.29 -11.97
C ASP A 85 -23.35 -11.96 -12.76
N CYS A 86 -22.25 -12.65 -12.51
CA CYS A 86 -20.98 -12.31 -13.15
C CYS A 86 -20.95 -12.65 -14.65
N LEU A 87 -21.94 -13.40 -15.17
CA LEU A 87 -22.07 -13.68 -16.61
C LEU A 87 -23.00 -12.68 -17.32
N SER A 88 -24.20 -12.42 -16.78
CA SER A 88 -25.21 -11.58 -17.44
C SER A 88 -25.28 -10.13 -16.95
N GLY A 89 -24.71 -9.80 -15.78
CA GLY A 89 -24.83 -8.50 -15.11
C GLY A 89 -26.05 -8.41 -14.22
#